data_AF-A0A4Q7ZC04-F1
#
_entry.id   AF-A0A4Q7ZC04-F1
#
_cell.length_a   1.000
_cell.length_b   1.000
_cell.length_c   1.000
_cell.angle_alpha   90.00
_cell.angle_beta   90.00
_cell.angle_gamma   90.00
#
_symmetry.space_group_name_H-M   'P 1'
#
loop_
_entity.id
_entity.type
_entity.pdbx_description
1 polymer ?
#
loop_
_entity_poly.entity_id
_entity_poly.type
_entity_poly.pdbx_seq_one_letter_code
_entity_poly.pdbx_strand_id
1 'polypeptide(L)'
;MTVSLALWWAALPLLLTVNLAQAHGDEHIDPNMTVDNPITSEETPYGRQGMTRDVARTIEIRLDDSPRFNPDLITVTTGETVRLRLMNTGQQPHEFVLGTPDSLKAHAAMMMQIPDMAHADPNLIRIETGKSSDLIWQFTRAGNFEYACLIPGHWQAGMQGRVTVLPPAPNSLPPL
;
A
#
# COMPACT_ATOMS: atom_id res chain seq x y z
N MET A 1 -50.74 -48.69 41.77
CA MET A 1 -51.16 -47.39 41.21
C MET A 1 -49.91 -46.55 40.99
N THR A 2 -49.39 -46.49 39.76
CA THR A 2 -48.35 -45.54 39.35
C THR A 2 -48.58 -45.22 37.87
N VAL A 3 -49.00 -43.99 37.60
CA VAL A 3 -49.30 -43.45 36.27
C VAL A 3 -47.99 -42.94 35.67
N SER A 4 -47.61 -43.40 34.48
CA SER A 4 -46.49 -42.82 33.71
C SER A 4 -47.05 -41.96 32.59
N LEU A 5 -46.74 -40.66 32.63
CA LEU A 5 -47.11 -39.67 31.63
C LEU A 5 -46.20 -39.77 30.39
N ALA A 6 -46.82 -39.73 29.22
CA ALA A 6 -46.15 -39.56 27.92
C ALA A 6 -45.83 -38.08 27.68
N LEU A 7 -44.58 -37.75 27.33
CA LEU A 7 -44.23 -36.45 26.75
C LEU A 7 -44.00 -36.61 25.24
N TRP A 8 -44.75 -35.83 24.48
CA TRP A 8 -44.64 -35.69 23.04
C TRP A 8 -43.77 -34.46 22.74
N TRP A 9 -42.68 -34.62 21.99
CA TRP A 9 -41.94 -33.49 21.41
C TRP A 9 -42.36 -33.29 19.96
N ALA A 10 -42.97 -32.13 19.67
CA ALA A 10 -43.19 -31.65 18.32
C ALA A 10 -41.95 -30.86 17.84
N ALA A 11 -41.37 -31.27 16.71
CA ALA A 11 -40.29 -30.55 16.05
C ALA A 11 -40.88 -29.56 15.03
N LEU A 12 -40.53 -28.27 15.12
CA LEU A 12 -40.83 -27.25 14.11
C LEU A 12 -39.67 -27.18 13.11
N PRO A 13 -39.90 -27.28 11.78
CA PRO A 13 -38.86 -27.04 10.79
C PRO A 13 -38.70 -25.54 10.52
N LEU A 14 -37.47 -25.04 10.61
CA LEU A 14 -37.08 -23.67 10.27
C LEU A 14 -36.83 -23.57 8.76
N LEU A 15 -37.67 -22.83 8.04
CA LEU A 15 -37.51 -22.52 6.62
C LEU A 15 -36.47 -21.41 6.44
N LEU A 16 -35.32 -21.73 5.82
CA LEU A 16 -34.32 -20.77 5.37
C LEU A 16 -34.66 -20.32 3.94
N THR A 17 -35.04 -19.05 3.77
CA THR A 17 -35.14 -18.41 2.46
C THR A 17 -33.76 -17.88 2.04
N VAL A 18 -33.29 -18.32 0.88
CA VAL A 18 -32.06 -17.79 0.26
C VAL A 18 -32.43 -16.49 -0.46
N ASN A 19 -31.94 -15.35 0.05
CA ASN A 19 -31.94 -14.10 -0.71
C ASN A 19 -30.81 -14.16 -1.74
N LEU A 20 -31.16 -14.37 -3.01
CA LEU A 20 -30.25 -14.11 -4.13
C LEU A 20 -30.17 -12.59 -4.32
N ALA A 21 -29.08 -11.99 -3.85
CA ALA A 21 -28.75 -10.61 -4.19
C ALA A 21 -28.27 -10.58 -5.66
N GLN A 22 -29.08 -9.99 -6.54
CA GLN A 22 -28.67 -9.64 -7.90
C GLN A 22 -27.92 -8.31 -7.86
N ALA A 23 -26.62 -8.34 -8.13
CA ALA A 23 -25.83 -7.14 -8.40
C ALA A 23 -25.90 -6.85 -9.92
N HIS A 24 -26.61 -5.79 -10.31
CA HIS A 24 -26.55 -5.22 -11.65
C HIS A 24 -25.64 -3.98 -11.59
N GLY A 25 -24.50 -4.04 -12.26
CA GLY A 25 -23.56 -2.93 -12.40
C GLY A 25 -23.75 -2.21 -13.72
N ASP A 26 -24.65 -1.23 -13.75
CA ASP A 26 -24.67 -0.18 -14.76
C ASP A 26 -24.18 1.11 -14.08
N GLU A 27 -22.88 1.18 -13.82
CA GLU A 27 -22.26 2.42 -13.34
C GLU A 27 -21.75 3.21 -14.54
N HIS A 28 -22.41 4.33 -14.83
CA HIS A 28 -21.97 5.28 -15.84
C HIS A 28 -20.61 5.88 -15.41
N ILE A 29 -19.53 5.48 -16.08
CA ILE A 29 -18.21 6.08 -15.90
C ILE A 29 -18.30 7.56 -16.32
N ASP A 30 -18.09 8.46 -15.37
CA ASP A 30 -18.00 9.90 -15.62
C ASP A 30 -16.81 10.18 -16.57
N PRO A 31 -17.03 10.79 -17.75
CA PRO A 31 -15.96 11.12 -18.69
C PRO A 31 -14.94 12.12 -18.13
N ASN A 32 -15.25 12.78 -17.02
CA ASN A 32 -14.38 13.71 -16.30
C ASN A 32 -13.76 13.09 -15.02
N MET A 33 -13.84 11.77 -14.83
CA MET A 33 -13.19 11.09 -13.72
C MET A 33 -11.66 11.34 -13.76
N THR A 34 -11.17 12.12 -12.81
CA THR A 34 -9.74 12.30 -12.57
C THR A 34 -9.26 11.13 -11.75
N VAL A 35 -8.31 10.36 -12.29
CA VAL A 35 -7.66 9.28 -11.56
C VAL A 35 -6.48 9.90 -10.82
N ASP A 36 -6.58 9.96 -9.49
CA ASP A 36 -5.44 10.31 -8.65
C ASP A 36 -4.34 9.27 -8.86
N ASN A 37 -3.17 9.70 -9.35
CA ASN A 37 -2.02 8.86 -9.71
C ASN A 37 -2.31 7.81 -10.82
N PRO A 38 -2.50 8.22 -12.08
CA PRO A 38 -2.78 7.30 -13.18
C PRO A 38 -1.67 6.25 -13.30
N ILE A 39 -2.05 4.98 -13.53
CA ILE A 39 -1.08 3.90 -13.72
C ILE A 39 -0.19 4.22 -14.92
N THR A 40 1.10 4.47 -14.68
CA THR A 40 2.10 4.64 -15.75
C THR A 40 2.95 3.37 -15.87
N SER A 41 3.43 3.07 -17.08
CA SER A 41 4.34 1.93 -17.32
C SER A 41 5.82 2.31 -17.19
N GLU A 42 6.14 3.35 -16.42
CA GLU A 42 7.52 3.82 -16.26
C GLU A 42 8.33 2.86 -15.36
N GLU A 43 9.47 2.42 -15.87
CA GLU A 43 10.45 1.62 -15.13
C GLU A 43 11.47 2.51 -14.44
N THR A 44 11.67 2.28 -13.15
CA THR A 44 12.70 2.93 -12.33
C THR A 44 13.72 1.89 -11.83
N PRO A 45 14.88 2.32 -11.28
CA PRO A 45 15.81 1.39 -10.64
C PRO A 45 15.21 0.57 -9.50
N TYR A 46 14.17 1.10 -8.84
CA TYR A 46 13.50 0.51 -7.67
C TYR A 46 12.14 -0.13 -8.01
N GLY A 47 11.79 -0.26 -9.29
CA GLY A 47 10.56 -0.91 -9.73
C GLY A 47 9.65 -0.02 -10.57
N ARG A 48 8.37 -0.38 -10.60
CA ARG A 48 7.32 0.35 -11.32
C ARG A 48 6.01 0.32 -10.54
N GLN A 49 5.06 1.17 -10.93
CA GLN A 49 3.71 1.12 -10.40
C GLN A 49 3.07 -0.25 -10.67
N GLY A 50 2.52 -0.86 -9.62
CA GLY A 50 1.92 -2.19 -9.69
C GLY A 50 0.40 -2.16 -9.91
N MET A 51 -0.18 -3.29 -10.26
CA MET A 51 -1.62 -3.44 -10.42
C MET A 51 -2.25 -4.11 -9.19
N THR A 52 -3.43 -3.65 -8.78
CA THR A 52 -4.18 -4.22 -7.63
C THR A 52 -4.37 -5.73 -7.73
N ARG A 53 -4.64 -6.25 -8.94
CA ARG A 53 -4.82 -7.69 -9.19
C ARG A 53 -3.56 -8.53 -8.98
N ASP A 54 -2.39 -7.91 -9.00
CA ASP A 54 -1.10 -8.60 -8.91
C ASP A 54 -0.50 -8.52 -7.49
N VAL A 55 -1.17 -7.85 -6.55
CA VAL A 55 -0.69 -7.66 -5.17
C VAL A 55 -0.55 -9.02 -4.46
N ALA A 56 0.67 -9.34 -4.06
CA ALA A 56 1.00 -10.54 -3.29
C ALA A 56 0.67 -10.38 -1.79
N ARG A 57 0.92 -9.19 -1.23
CA ARG A 57 0.61 -8.86 0.18
C ARG A 57 0.55 -7.36 0.43
N THR A 58 -0.03 -7.00 1.57
CA THR A 58 -0.02 -5.65 2.11
C THR A 58 1.04 -5.51 3.19
N ILE A 59 1.81 -4.43 3.15
CA ILE A 59 2.75 -4.00 4.19
C ILE A 59 2.18 -2.72 4.78
N GLU A 60 1.80 -2.75 6.05
CA GLU A 60 1.36 -1.55 6.77
C GLU A 60 2.58 -0.74 7.22
N ILE A 61 2.56 0.55 6.94
CA ILE A 61 3.59 1.52 7.33
C ILE A 61 2.92 2.60 8.18
N ARG A 62 3.19 2.59 9.49
CA ARG A 62 2.68 3.60 10.42
C ARG A 62 3.62 4.79 10.47
N LEU A 63 3.03 5.97 10.43
CA LEU A 63 3.66 7.27 10.56
C LEU A 63 3.11 7.91 11.84
N ASP A 64 3.99 8.50 12.64
CA ASP A 64 3.66 9.34 13.78
C ASP A 64 4.61 10.55 13.79
N ASP A 65 4.47 11.46 14.75
CA ASP A 65 5.30 12.68 14.79
C ASP A 65 6.78 12.42 15.13
N SER A 66 7.16 11.19 15.44
CA SER A 66 8.56 10.81 15.54
C SER A 66 9.16 10.73 14.14
N PRO A 67 10.41 11.15 13.92
CA PRO A 67 11.04 11.15 12.60
C PRO A 67 11.50 9.73 12.19
N ARG A 68 10.57 8.78 12.14
CA ARG A 68 10.80 7.39 11.74
C ARG A 68 9.58 6.81 11.06
N PHE A 69 9.81 5.86 10.16
CA PHE A 69 8.76 4.98 9.67
C PHE A 69 8.67 3.72 10.55
N ASN A 70 7.51 3.09 10.61
CA ASN A 70 7.36 1.77 11.21
C ASN A 70 6.61 0.83 10.26
N PRO A 71 7.27 -0.16 9.64
CA PRO A 71 8.69 -0.51 9.80
C PRO A 71 9.64 0.50 9.12
N ASP A 72 10.92 0.48 9.52
CA ASP A 72 12.03 1.21 8.88
C ASP A 72 12.84 0.32 7.91
N LEU A 73 12.52 -0.98 7.85
CA LEU A 73 13.05 -1.94 6.89
C LEU A 73 11.91 -2.76 6.29
N ILE A 74 11.87 -2.78 4.97
CA ILE A 74 10.98 -3.62 4.17
C ILE A 74 11.84 -4.61 3.40
N THR A 75 11.53 -5.90 3.50
CA THR A 75 12.17 -6.95 2.69
C THR A 75 11.17 -7.57 1.74
N VAL A 76 11.51 -7.55 0.46
CA VAL A 76 10.68 -8.07 -0.65
C VAL A 76 11.56 -8.89 -1.60
N THR A 77 10.94 -9.58 -2.53
CA THR A 77 11.61 -10.36 -3.58
C THR A 77 11.45 -9.71 -4.95
N THR A 78 12.42 -9.93 -5.83
CA THR A 78 12.34 -9.45 -7.22
C THR A 78 11.11 -10.05 -7.91
N GLY A 79 10.29 -9.20 -8.52
CA GLY A 79 9.01 -9.53 -9.15
C GLY A 79 7.79 -9.31 -8.26
N GLU A 80 7.99 -9.16 -6.94
CA GLU A 80 6.90 -9.02 -5.97
C GLU A 80 6.18 -7.68 -6.13
N THR A 81 4.86 -7.74 -6.30
CA THR A 81 3.97 -6.58 -6.19
C THR A 81 3.40 -6.53 -4.79
N VAL A 82 3.60 -5.41 -4.09
CA VAL A 82 3.07 -5.20 -2.75
C VAL A 82 2.17 -3.97 -2.72
N ARG A 83 1.21 -3.99 -1.77
CA ARG A 83 0.49 -2.79 -1.35
C ARG A 83 1.19 -2.22 -0.12
N LEU A 84 1.77 -1.05 -0.23
CA LEU A 84 2.28 -0.29 0.91
C LEU A 84 1.13 0.57 1.44
N ARG A 85 0.55 0.18 2.58
CA ARG A 85 -0.56 0.90 3.21
C ARG A 85 0.00 1.84 4.27
N LEU A 86 -0.01 3.13 3.97
CA LEU A 86 0.49 4.16 4.87
C LEU A 86 -0.63 4.64 5.79
N MET A 87 -0.32 4.78 7.07
CA MET A 87 -1.28 5.21 8.10
C MET A 87 -0.65 6.31 8.95
N ASN A 88 -1.12 7.54 8.79
CA ASN A 88 -0.66 8.66 9.59
C ASN A 88 -1.48 8.78 10.87
N THR A 89 -0.84 8.44 12.00
CA THR A 89 -1.39 8.52 13.35
C THR A 89 -0.83 9.70 14.15
N GLY A 90 0.07 10.48 13.55
CA GLY A 90 0.61 11.71 14.12
C GLY A 90 -0.26 12.92 13.83
N GLN A 91 0.21 14.10 14.23
CA GLN A 91 -0.48 15.37 14.08
C GLN A 91 0.04 16.20 12.89
N GLN A 92 1.19 15.84 12.33
CA GLN A 92 1.77 16.47 11.15
C GLN A 92 1.48 15.69 9.86
N PRO A 93 1.37 16.36 8.70
CA PRO A 93 1.34 15.66 7.43
C PRO A 93 2.69 14.99 7.18
N HIS A 94 2.66 13.85 6.50
CA HIS A 94 3.86 13.11 6.11
C HIS A 94 3.85 12.81 4.63
N GLU A 95 5.01 12.37 4.15
CA GLU A 95 5.20 11.92 2.80
C GLU A 95 5.99 10.61 2.81
N PHE A 96 5.75 9.80 1.80
CA PHE A 96 6.54 8.65 1.46
C PHE A 96 6.99 8.78 0.01
N VAL A 97 8.30 8.88 -0.20
CA VAL A 97 8.93 8.87 -1.53
C VAL A 97 9.85 7.67 -1.61
N LEU A 98 9.56 6.72 -2.50
CA LEU A 98 10.45 5.58 -2.76
C LEU A 98 11.52 5.97 -3.78
N GLY A 99 12.79 5.67 -3.52
CA GLY A 99 13.87 6.11 -4.41
C GLY A 99 15.21 5.42 -4.21
N THR A 100 16.19 5.83 -5.01
CA THR A 100 17.61 5.61 -4.69
C THR A 100 18.09 6.70 -3.74
N PRO A 101 19.19 6.50 -2.98
CA PRO A 101 19.75 7.54 -2.12
C PRO A 101 20.02 8.85 -2.88
N ASP A 102 20.53 8.75 -4.10
CA ASP A 102 20.82 9.91 -4.95
C ASP A 102 19.54 10.62 -5.43
N SER A 103 18.49 9.87 -5.81
CA SER A 103 17.23 10.46 -6.26
C SER A 103 16.51 11.18 -5.12
N LEU A 104 16.51 10.61 -3.92
CA LEU A 104 15.91 11.23 -2.73
C LEU A 104 16.68 12.50 -2.34
N LYS A 105 18.02 12.47 -2.40
CA LYS A 105 18.85 13.65 -2.15
C LYS A 105 18.59 14.78 -3.15
N ALA A 106 18.48 14.44 -4.43
CA ALA A 106 18.16 15.41 -5.47
C ALA A 106 16.76 16.02 -5.25
N HIS A 107 15.76 15.19 -4.94
CA HIS A 107 14.40 15.64 -4.69
C HIS A 107 14.32 16.56 -3.46
N ALA A 108 14.96 16.20 -2.34
CA ALA A 108 15.02 17.05 -1.17
C ALA A 108 15.75 18.39 -1.42
N ALA A 109 16.79 18.39 -2.26
CA ALA A 109 17.45 19.62 -2.66
C ALA A 109 16.52 20.53 -3.48
N MET A 110 15.70 19.95 -4.34
CA MET A 110 14.69 20.67 -5.11
C MET A 110 13.61 21.28 -4.19
N MET A 111 13.17 20.53 -3.17
CA MET A 111 12.20 21.00 -2.16
C MET A 111 12.65 22.24 -1.39
N MET A 112 13.95 22.36 -1.12
CA MET A 112 14.49 23.56 -0.48
C MET A 112 14.52 24.78 -1.40
N GLN A 113 14.52 24.57 -2.72
CA GLN A 113 14.55 25.65 -3.71
C GLN A 113 13.15 26.09 -4.14
N ILE A 114 12.20 25.16 -4.18
CA ILE A 114 10.84 25.38 -4.68
C ILE A 114 9.84 24.78 -3.68
N PRO A 115 9.57 25.45 -2.54
CA PRO A 115 8.79 24.86 -1.45
C PRO A 115 7.33 24.53 -1.80
N ASP A 116 6.76 25.19 -2.81
CA ASP A 116 5.37 25.00 -3.26
C ASP A 116 5.24 24.11 -4.53
N MET A 117 6.30 23.38 -4.90
CA MET A 117 6.20 22.44 -6.03
C MET A 117 5.20 21.32 -5.71
N ALA A 118 4.36 20.94 -6.67
CA ALA A 118 3.46 19.79 -6.50
C ALA A 118 4.27 18.50 -6.45
N HIS A 119 3.94 17.59 -5.54
CA HIS A 119 4.57 16.28 -5.41
C HIS A 119 3.59 15.26 -5.98
N ALA A 120 3.74 14.95 -7.27
CA ALA A 120 2.84 14.04 -7.97
C ALA A 120 3.66 13.12 -8.86
N ASP A 121 4.50 12.29 -8.23
CA ASP A 121 5.20 11.20 -8.90
C ASP A 121 4.55 9.85 -8.52
N PRO A 122 4.57 8.84 -9.41
CA PRO A 122 3.92 7.55 -9.13
C PRO A 122 4.44 6.80 -7.90
N ASN A 123 5.68 7.07 -7.50
CA ASN A 123 6.39 6.50 -6.35
C ASN A 123 6.28 7.36 -5.07
N LEU A 124 5.38 8.33 -5.06
CA LEU A 124 5.22 9.32 -3.99
C LEU A 124 3.78 9.34 -3.47
N ILE A 125 3.64 9.40 -2.15
CA ILE A 125 2.35 9.64 -1.50
C ILE A 125 2.52 10.69 -0.40
N ARG A 126 1.69 11.73 -0.44
CA ARG A 126 1.44 12.62 0.70
C ARG A 126 0.27 12.08 1.53
N ILE A 127 0.42 12.03 2.85
CA ILE A 127 -0.58 11.52 3.80
C ILE A 127 -0.87 12.58 4.87
N GLU A 128 -2.07 13.15 4.80
CA GLU A 128 -2.58 14.09 5.80
C GLU A 128 -2.85 13.41 7.16
N THR A 129 -2.94 14.21 8.21
CA THR A 129 -3.19 13.78 9.59
C THR A 129 -4.44 12.89 9.71
N GLY A 130 -4.29 11.75 10.38
CA GLY A 130 -5.39 10.78 10.59
C GLY A 130 -5.85 10.04 9.33
N LYS A 131 -5.14 10.18 8.19
CA LYS A 131 -5.49 9.52 6.93
C LYS A 131 -4.67 8.27 6.68
N SER A 132 -5.15 7.50 5.71
CA SER A 132 -4.42 6.38 5.13
C SER A 132 -4.45 6.46 3.62
N SER A 133 -3.39 5.96 2.99
CA SER A 133 -3.28 5.89 1.54
C SER A 133 -2.44 4.68 1.14
N ASP A 134 -2.65 4.17 -0.07
CA ASP A 134 -2.01 2.95 -0.55
C ASP A 134 -1.12 3.25 -1.77
N LEU A 135 0.14 2.81 -1.73
CA LEU A 135 1.02 2.73 -2.91
C LEU A 135 1.10 1.27 -3.35
N ILE A 136 0.74 0.98 -4.60
CA ILE A 136 0.93 -0.36 -5.17
C ILE A 136 2.18 -0.33 -6.02
N TRP A 137 3.18 -1.12 -5.62
CA TRP A 137 4.49 -1.09 -6.26
C TRP A 137 4.99 -2.49 -6.56
N GLN A 138 5.57 -2.66 -7.74
CA GLN A 138 6.24 -3.88 -8.14
C GLN A 138 7.75 -3.69 -8.15
N PHE A 139 8.47 -4.48 -7.36
CA PHE A 139 9.92 -4.42 -7.27
C PHE A 139 10.56 -5.27 -8.36
N THR A 140 11.12 -4.65 -9.39
CA THR A 140 11.56 -5.36 -10.61
C THR A 140 13.05 -5.71 -10.63
N ARG A 141 13.82 -5.19 -9.67
CA ARG A 141 15.29 -5.36 -9.60
C ARG A 141 15.73 -5.62 -8.16
N ALA A 142 16.60 -6.62 -7.98
CA ALA A 142 17.27 -6.87 -6.70
C ALA A 142 18.19 -5.69 -6.36
N GLY A 143 18.29 -5.35 -5.07
CA GLY A 143 19.08 -4.21 -4.62
C GLY A 143 18.63 -3.66 -3.28
N ASN A 144 19.27 -2.56 -2.86
CA ASN A 144 18.86 -1.77 -1.71
C ASN A 144 18.40 -0.40 -2.19
N PHE A 145 17.23 0.00 -1.70
CA PHE A 145 16.59 1.27 -2.00
C PHE A 145 16.13 1.90 -0.69
N GLU A 146 15.63 3.12 -0.78
CA GLU A 146 15.24 3.90 0.38
C GLU A 146 13.84 4.48 0.18
N TYR A 147 13.20 4.80 1.29
CA TYR A 147 12.05 5.68 1.29
C TYR A 147 12.24 6.76 2.34
N ALA A 148 11.76 7.97 2.05
CA ALA A 148 11.92 9.11 2.93
C ALA A 148 10.70 10.03 2.93
N CYS A 149 10.56 10.80 4.00
CA CYS A 149 9.63 11.93 4.05
C CYS A 149 10.42 13.20 3.71
N LEU A 150 10.17 13.79 2.53
CA LEU A 150 10.98 14.90 2.01
C LEU A 150 10.40 16.28 2.34
N ILE A 151 9.39 16.34 3.21
CA ILE A 151 8.93 17.58 3.83
C ILE A 151 10.13 18.24 4.53
N PRO A 152 10.38 19.54 4.28
CA PRO A 152 11.52 20.23 4.87
C PRO A 152 11.62 20.04 6.38
N GLY A 153 12.77 19.53 6.84
CA GLY A 153 13.05 19.22 8.24
C GLY A 153 12.79 17.77 8.64
N HIS A 154 11.84 17.08 8.00
CA HIS A 154 11.49 15.70 8.37
C HIS A 154 12.61 14.72 8.00
N TRP A 155 13.13 14.81 6.77
CA TRP A 155 14.23 13.95 6.34
C TRP A 155 15.51 14.21 7.13
N GLN A 156 15.83 15.47 7.38
CA GLN A 156 17.00 15.89 8.16
C GLN A 156 16.92 15.43 9.63
N ALA A 157 15.70 15.29 10.16
CA ALA A 157 15.45 14.71 11.48
C ALA A 157 15.61 13.18 11.51
N GLY A 158 15.85 12.54 10.35
CA GLY A 158 16.09 11.10 10.22
C GLY A 158 14.91 10.29 9.70
N MET A 159 13.85 10.94 9.20
CA MET A 159 12.66 10.24 8.71
C MET A 159 12.91 9.55 7.35
N GLN A 160 13.51 8.37 7.43
CA GLN A 160 13.83 7.49 6.31
C GLN A 160 13.71 6.02 6.71
N GLY A 161 13.58 5.15 5.72
CA GLY A 161 13.64 3.70 5.85
C GLY A 161 14.24 3.06 4.61
N ARG A 162 14.42 1.74 4.66
CA ARG A 162 15.12 0.96 3.64
C ARG A 162 14.22 -0.11 3.05
N VAL A 163 14.39 -0.35 1.76
CA VAL A 163 13.87 -1.54 1.08
C VAL A 163 15.02 -2.41 0.64
N THR A 164 15.01 -3.67 1.04
CA THR A 164 15.89 -4.70 0.49
C THR A 164 15.09 -5.60 -0.44
N VAL A 165 15.45 -5.59 -1.72
CA VAL A 165 14.88 -6.47 -2.73
C VAL A 165 15.82 -7.65 -2.94
N LEU A 166 15.39 -8.83 -2.51
CA LEU A 166 16.12 -10.08 -2.66
C LEU A 166 16.02 -10.59 -4.11
N PRO A 167 17.05 -11.28 -4.62
CA PRO A 167 16.95 -11.98 -5.91
C PRO A 167 15.83 -13.04 -5.87
N PRO A 168 15.29 -13.45 -7.03
CA PRO A 168 14.37 -14.57 -7.11
C PRO A 168 15.01 -15.83 -6.52
N ALA A 169 14.20 -16.72 -5.93
CA ALA A 169 14.70 -18.01 -5.46
C ALA A 169 15.32 -18.80 -6.65
N PRO A 170 16.42 -19.56 -6.44
CA PRO A 170 17.16 -20.24 -7.52
C PRO A 170 16.32 -21.14 -8.45
N ASN A 171 15.15 -21.61 -8.00
CA ASN A 171 14.28 -22.52 -8.73
C ASN A 171 13.12 -21.82 -9.47
N SER A 172 13.16 -20.50 -9.62
CA SER A 172 12.10 -19.70 -10.27
C SER A 172 12.37 -19.36 -11.75
N LEU A 173 13.46 -19.88 -12.32
CA LEU A 173 13.69 -19.78 -13.77
C LEU A 173 12.72 -20.70 -14.52
N PRO A 174 12.02 -20.21 -15.56
CA PRO A 174 11.22 -21.08 -16.42
C PRO A 174 12.13 -22.12 -17.10
N PRO A 175 11.63 -23.36 -17.36
CA PRO A 175 12.39 -24.34 -18.12
C PRO A 175 12.73 -23.79 -19.51
N LEU A 176 13.96 -24.09 -19.97
CA LEU A 176 14.50 -23.71 -21.28
C LEU A 176 13.65 -24.24 -22.44
#